data_AF-A0A1I7YA14-F1
#
_entry.id   AF-A0A1I7YA14-F1
#
_cell.length_a   1.000
_cell.length_b   1.000
_cell.length_c   1.000
_cell.angle_alpha   90.00
_cell.angle_beta   90.00
_cell.angle_gamma   90.00
#
_symmetry.space_group_name_H-M   'P 1'
#
loop_
_entity.id
_entity.type
_entity.pdbx_description
1 polymer ?
#
loop_
_entity_poly.entity_id
_entity_poly.type
_entity_poly.pdbx_seq_one_letter_code
_entity_poly.pdbx_strand_id
1 'polypeptide(L)'
;MGGWKLESGRFLILAAFPVAAFWYFNRPGIFKEFMKGYKVPESASGDAAMAAFKEQISEPKSKEEEKFLREQASIEEARRIREGIFRF
;
A
#
# COMPACT_ATOMS: atom_id res chain seq x y z
N MET A 1 -21.60 -8.31 -38.95
CA MET A 1 -20.74 -8.29 -37.74
C MET A 1 -19.72 -7.14 -37.81
N GLY A 2 -20.16 -5.87 -37.83
CA GLY A 2 -19.28 -4.71 -38.07
C GLY A 2 -19.13 -3.71 -36.90
N GLY A 3 -19.92 -3.86 -35.83
CA GLY A 3 -19.96 -2.90 -34.72
C GLY A 3 -18.78 -2.98 -33.74
N TRP A 4 -17.96 -4.03 -33.84
CA TRP A 4 -16.89 -4.28 -32.85
C TRP A 4 -15.83 -3.17 -32.82
N LYS A 5 -15.52 -2.54 -33.96
CA LYS A 5 -14.56 -1.43 -34.02
C LYS A 5 -15.04 -0.20 -33.25
N LEU A 6 -16.33 0.11 -33.34
CA LEU A 6 -16.94 1.24 -32.63
C LEU A 6 -16.96 0.98 -31.13
N GLU A 7 -17.36 -0.23 -30.73
CA GLU A 7 -17.38 -0.63 -29.32
C GLU A 7 -15.96 -0.64 -28.73
N SER A 8 -14.96 -1.20 -29.43
CA SER A 8 -13.56 -1.14 -29.00
C SER A 8 -13.06 0.30 -28.83
N GLY A 9 -13.42 1.21 -29.74
CA GLY A 9 -13.08 2.64 -29.60
C GLY A 9 -13.71 3.29 -28.37
N ARG A 10 -14.98 3.01 -28.09
CA ARG A 10 -15.69 3.50 -26.89
C ARG A 10 -15.03 2.98 -25.62
N PHE A 11 -14.69 1.69 -25.57
CA PHE A 11 -13.96 1.11 -24.45
C PHE A 11 -12.57 1.74 -24.26
N LEU A 12 -11.85 2.00 -25.33
CA LEU A 12 -10.54 2.66 -25.27
C LEU A 12 -10.65 4.06 -24.67
N ILE A 13 -11.65 4.85 -25.09
CA ILE A 13 -11.91 6.17 -24.51
C ILE A 13 -12.27 6.04 -23.03
N LEU A 14 -13.18 5.14 -22.68
CA LEU A 14 -13.60 4.93 -21.29
C LEU A 14 -12.45 4.47 -20.38
N ALA A 15 -11.51 3.68 -20.90
CA ALA A 15 -10.35 3.21 -20.16
C ALA A 15 -9.23 4.27 -20.08
N ALA A 16 -8.95 4.97 -21.17
CA ALA A 16 -7.86 5.95 -21.25
C ALA A 16 -8.23 7.28 -20.57
N PHE A 17 -9.49 7.70 -20.66
CA PHE A 17 -9.97 8.96 -20.08
C PHE A 17 -9.66 9.11 -18.59
N PRO A 18 -10.02 8.17 -17.69
CA PRO A 18 -9.74 8.34 -16.26
C PRO A 18 -8.24 8.42 -15.97
N VAL A 19 -7.41 7.64 -16.67
CA VAL A 19 -5.95 7.67 -16.51
C VAL A 19 -5.35 8.99 -16.98
N ALA A 20 -5.76 9.46 -18.16
CA ALA A 20 -5.32 10.73 -18.72
C ALA A 20 -5.77 11.92 -17.87
N ALA A 21 -7.03 11.92 -17.42
CA ALA A 21 -7.58 12.93 -16.53
C ALA A 21 -6.81 12.95 -15.19
N PHE A 22 -6.62 11.79 -14.58
CA PHE A 22 -5.84 11.68 -13.34
C PHE A 22 -4.43 12.24 -13.51
N TRP A 23 -3.71 11.84 -14.56
CA TRP A 23 -2.37 12.32 -14.82
C TRP A 23 -2.31 13.84 -15.06
N TYR A 24 -3.30 14.39 -15.78
CA TYR A 24 -3.35 15.82 -16.06
C TYR A 24 -3.66 16.65 -14.81
N PHE A 25 -4.73 16.30 -14.08
CA PHE A 25 -5.19 17.07 -12.92
C PHE A 25 -4.32 16.88 -11.67
N ASN A 26 -3.58 15.78 -11.57
CA ASN A 26 -2.66 15.54 -10.45
C ASN A 26 -1.31 16.27 -10.61
N ARG A 27 -1.18 17.17 -11.60
CA ARG A 27 -0.01 18.04 -11.71
C ARG A 27 -0.03 19.11 -10.62
N PRO A 28 1.12 19.38 -9.96
CA PRO A 28 1.18 20.29 -8.82
C PRO A 28 0.76 21.73 -9.16
N GLY A 29 0.97 22.19 -10.40
CA GLY A 29 0.55 23.53 -10.83
C GLY A 29 -0.97 23.72 -10.87
N ILE A 30 -1.69 22.74 -11.43
CA ILE A 30 -3.15 22.77 -11.52
C ILE A 30 -3.76 22.59 -10.13
N PHE A 31 -3.23 21.65 -9.35
CA PHE A 31 -3.64 21.44 -7.97
C PHE A 31 -3.51 22.70 -7.11
N LYS A 32 -2.37 23.42 -7.21
CA LYS A 32 -2.15 24.66 -6.45
C LYS A 32 -3.14 25.75 -6.80
N GLU A 33 -3.43 25.95 -8.09
CA GLU A 33 -4.41 26.97 -8.50
C GLU A 33 -5.83 26.56 -8.08
N PHE A 34 -6.19 25.27 -8.17
CA PHE A 34 -7.49 24.78 -7.73
C PHE A 34 -7.69 24.89 -6.20
N MET A 35 -6.63 24.62 -5.42
CA MET A 35 -6.65 24.70 -3.96
C MET A 35 -6.47 26.14 -3.43
N LYS A 36 -6.31 27.12 -4.32
CA LYS A 36 -6.11 28.51 -3.94
C LYS A 36 -7.35 29.06 -3.24
N GLY A 37 -7.22 29.39 -1.97
CA GLY A 37 -8.34 29.84 -1.14
C GLY A 37 -9.25 28.71 -0.63
N TYR A 38 -8.95 27.45 -0.95
CA TYR A 38 -9.60 26.31 -0.32
C TYR A 38 -9.17 26.26 1.16
N LYS A 39 -10.13 26.44 2.06
CA LYS A 39 -9.90 26.21 3.49
C LYS A 39 -10.07 24.72 3.74
N VAL A 40 -8.98 24.06 4.08
CA VAL A 40 -9.04 22.68 4.58
C VAL A 40 -9.97 22.68 5.79
N PRO A 41 -11.05 21.88 5.78
CA PRO A 41 -11.93 21.75 6.93
C PRO A 41 -11.12 21.33 8.15
N GLU A 42 -11.53 21.76 9.34
CA GLU A 42 -10.83 21.44 10.59
C GLU A 42 -10.74 19.92 10.74
N SER A 43 -9.55 19.37 10.53
CA SER A 43 -9.27 17.94 10.45
C SER A 43 -8.94 17.32 11.80
N ALA A 44 -9.15 18.04 12.90
CA ALA A 44 -8.74 17.61 14.24
C ALA A 44 -9.21 16.19 14.61
N SER A 45 -10.41 15.79 14.19
CA SER A 45 -10.93 14.43 14.36
C SER A 45 -10.25 13.40 13.46
N GLY A 46 -9.93 13.75 12.22
CA GLY A 46 -9.22 12.89 11.27
C GLY A 46 -7.73 12.74 11.61
N ASP A 47 -7.09 13.80 12.08
CA ASP A 47 -5.70 13.81 12.52
C ASP A 47 -5.53 12.98 13.80
N ALA A 48 -6.48 13.09 14.74
CA ALA A 48 -6.53 12.22 15.92
C ALA A 48 -6.74 10.75 15.55
N ALA A 49 -7.62 10.46 14.60
CA ALA A 49 -7.83 9.09 14.09
C ALA A 49 -6.56 8.54 13.41
N MET A 50 -5.81 9.38 12.70
CA MET A 50 -4.57 8.97 12.06
C MET A 50 -3.41 8.79 13.02
N ALA A 51 -3.34 9.61 14.07
CA ALA A 51 -2.40 9.42 15.17
C ALA A 51 -2.68 8.10 15.90
N ALA A 52 -3.95 7.82 16.24
CA ALA A 52 -4.35 6.57 16.90
C ALA A 52 -4.08 5.32 16.03
N PHE A 53 -4.32 5.42 14.71
CA PHE A 53 -4.00 4.33 13.79
C PHE A 53 -2.49 4.08 13.69
N LYS A 54 -1.69 5.15 13.63
CA LYS A 54 -0.22 5.04 13.65
C LYS A 54 0.28 4.41 14.95
N GLU A 55 -0.32 4.77 16.08
CA GLU A 55 -0.01 4.21 17.39
C GLU A 55 -0.33 2.71 17.43
N GLN A 56 -1.50 2.28 16.95
CA GLN A 56 -1.91 0.87 16.84
C GLN A 56 -0.98 0.05 15.94
N ILE A 57 -0.40 0.64 14.88
CA ILE A 57 0.59 -0.03 14.03
C ILE A 57 1.96 -0.11 14.75
N SER A 58 2.28 0.86 15.59
CA SER A 58 3.56 0.93 16.31
C SER A 58 3.60 0.13 17.62
N GLU A 59 2.45 -0.19 18.21
CA GLU A 59 2.33 -1.10 19.35
C GLU A 59 2.58 -2.57 18.94
N PRO A 60 3.09 -3.41 19.85
CA PRO A 60 4.39 -4.03 19.69
C PRO A 60 4.32 -5.36 18.92
N LYS A 61 4.44 -5.28 17.59
CA LYS A 61 4.97 -6.42 16.81
C LYS A 61 6.31 -6.93 17.35
N SER A 62 7.07 -6.10 18.05
CA SER A 62 8.41 -6.43 18.56
C SER A 62 8.47 -7.66 19.47
N LYS A 63 7.49 -7.88 20.37
CA LYS A 63 7.56 -9.01 21.31
C LYS A 63 7.12 -10.34 20.70
N GLU A 64 6.18 -10.31 19.75
CA GLU A 64 5.74 -11.51 19.03
C GLU A 64 6.72 -11.88 17.92
N GLU A 65 7.27 -10.89 17.20
CA GLU A 65 8.32 -11.10 16.20
C GLU A 65 9.59 -11.64 16.85
N GLU A 66 10.01 -11.14 18.02
CA GLU A 66 11.21 -11.65 18.71
C GLU A 66 11.05 -13.11 19.16
N LYS A 67 9.85 -13.50 19.62
CA LYS A 67 9.55 -14.91 19.95
C LYS A 67 9.58 -15.80 18.70
N PHE A 68 8.96 -15.34 17.62
CA PHE A 68 8.93 -16.07 16.35
C PHE A 68 10.33 -16.26 15.75
N LEU A 69 11.19 -15.24 15.83
CA LEU A 69 12.58 -15.31 15.38
C LEU A 69 13.42 -16.29 16.21
N ARG A 70 13.22 -16.31 17.54
CA ARG A 70 13.89 -17.27 18.43
C ARG A 70 13.46 -18.71 18.14
N GLU A 71 12.17 -18.93 17.90
CA GLU A 71 11.65 -20.25 17.50
C GLU A 71 12.25 -20.72 16.18
N GLN A 72 12.30 -19.88 15.14
CA GLN A 72 12.95 -20.24 13.87
C GLN A 72 14.44 -20.56 14.02
N ALA A 73 15.19 -19.80 14.81
CA ALA A 73 16.60 -20.05 15.05
C ALA A 73 16.83 -21.43 15.70
N SER A 74 16.03 -21.79 16.72
CA SER A 74 16.12 -23.10 17.36
C SER A 74 15.76 -24.27 16.43
N ILE A 75 14.82 -24.08 15.51
CA ILE A 75 14.44 -25.08 14.51
C ILE A 75 15.57 -25.26 13.47
N GLU A 76 16.21 -24.17 13.04
CA GLU A 76 17.35 -24.25 12.11
C GLU A 76 18.55 -24.96 12.75
N GLU A 77 18.87 -24.66 14.00
CA GLU A 77 19.95 -25.34 14.74
C GLU A 77 19.66 -26.85 14.88
N ALA A 78 18.43 -27.23 15.24
CA ALA A 78 18.02 -28.62 15.30
C ALA A 78 18.12 -29.32 13.93
N ARG A 79 17.78 -28.61 12.85
CA ARG A 79 17.93 -29.13 11.48
C ARG A 79 19.40 -29.34 11.11
N ARG A 80 20.29 -28.38 11.43
CA ARG A 80 21.73 -28.52 11.17
C ARG A 80 22.36 -29.67 11.95
N ILE A 81 21.96 -29.88 13.20
CA ILE A 81 22.43 -31.01 14.01
C ILE A 81 21.97 -32.33 13.37
N ARG A 82 20.70 -32.42 12.95
CA ARG A 82 20.18 -33.60 12.25
C ARG A 82 20.91 -33.88 10.93
N GLU A 83 21.13 -32.86 10.11
CA GLU A 83 21.84 -33.00 8.83
C GLU A 83 23.35 -33.30 9.01
N GLY A 84 23.96 -32.83 10.10
CA GLY A 84 25.34 -33.17 10.48
C GLY A 84 25.49 -34.59 11.02
N ILE A 85 24.51 -35.09 11.79
CA ILE A 85 24.45 -36.48 12.27
C ILE A 85 24.24 -37.46 11.11
N PHE A 86 23.48 -37.06 10.08
CA PHE A 86 23.19 -37.92 8.90
C PHE A 86 24.30 -37.92 7.84
N ARG A 87 25.41 -37.21 8.07
CA ARG A 87 26.56 -37.09 7.15
C ARG A 87 27.80 -37.90 7.57
N PHE A 88 27.70 -38.70 8.63
CA PHE A 88 28.70 -39.70 9.01
C PHE A 88 28.20 -41.11 8.70
#